data_AF-A0AAV2RMF5-F1
#
_entry.id   AF-A0AAV2RMF5-F1
#
_cell.length_a   1.000
_cell.length_b   1.000
_cell.length_c   1.000
_cell.angle_alpha   90.00
_cell.angle_beta   90.00
_cell.angle_gamma   90.00
#
_symmetry.space_group_name_H-M   'P 1'
#
loop_
_entity.id
_entity.type
_entity.pdbx_description
1 polymer ?
#
loop_
_entity_poly.entity_id
_entity_poly.type
_entity_poly.pdbx_seq_one_letter_code
_entity_poly.pdbx_strand_id
1 'polypeptide(L)'
;MQNVRIEHVSEAWWKEACKKVKNSIVFVDNSTAECIHWNGGLSRLLDAGAKNVKEFSTFESGQSGDMKAVFMLSSALRGTVQDTLQLIIQASSFQYVSVITSAHTHVHGYARFGGREVDEPQMMQALEQDILTWMGNMNYTVEVLYFPLVMVPHSEGLFLMPSFSDIYPLLDTDVSKIAKSQQALSKGERIKLVENLGRIRDANHKTHSSWAIAIEVIATAKHVFLARDAYEKLYTESDVSVVVGGPMSVLSSEARYRKTANNKISLVIVDRTLDLIQPSSQAGDTHMQRILSLLPRLPGHTIDSAVNMRPLCDVHPSCEWTLLPGSLSHMSCDKRALKVLSALTNSSKKEALALLNSYIVEAANRKNPDERKIDEDSAVSYKTILDTIKQFGTDQEAFLDNAALLQQGETNIDGKLYLPLSVLHCLIEIISLGMLMSLGFASDTNFTLGIISLLDHRHNKGLVIE
;
A
#
# COMPACT_ATOMS: atom_id res chain seq x y z
N MET A 1 -17.17 22.98 -9.53
CA MET A 1 -16.46 22.21 -8.48
C MET A 1 -15.28 21.53 -9.11
N GLN A 2 -14.05 21.85 -8.73
CA GLN A 2 -12.93 20.96 -9.08
C GLN A 2 -13.02 19.76 -8.13
N ASN A 3 -13.38 18.61 -8.69
CA ASN A 3 -13.38 17.35 -7.96
C ASN A 3 -11.92 16.96 -7.73
N VAL A 4 -11.32 17.39 -6.61
CA VAL A 4 -9.92 17.09 -6.31
C VAL A 4 -9.77 15.57 -6.12
N ARG A 5 -9.10 14.95 -7.08
CA ARG A 5 -8.76 13.52 -7.08
C ARG A 5 -7.65 13.26 -6.08
N ILE A 6 -7.67 12.08 -5.46
CA ILE A 6 -6.67 11.65 -4.48
C ILE A 6 -5.27 11.61 -5.10
N GLU A 7 -5.20 11.25 -6.38
CA GLU A 7 -4.00 11.35 -7.21
C GLU A 7 -3.35 12.74 -7.14
N HIS A 8 -4.13 13.82 -7.21
CA HIS A 8 -3.58 15.19 -7.13
C HIS A 8 -3.03 15.52 -5.73
N VAL A 9 -3.63 14.94 -4.67
CA VAL A 9 -3.16 15.12 -3.30
C VAL A 9 -1.83 14.40 -3.10
N SER A 10 -1.75 13.13 -3.52
CA SER A 10 -0.51 12.35 -3.50
C SER A 10 0.59 13.05 -4.32
N GLU A 11 0.25 13.47 -5.54
CA GLU A 11 1.20 14.14 -6.45
C GLU A 11 1.74 15.44 -5.88
N ALA A 12 0.92 16.24 -5.18
CA ALA A 12 1.38 17.45 -4.52
C ALA A 12 2.45 17.15 -3.46
N TRP A 13 2.25 16.12 -2.63
CA TRP A 13 3.21 15.73 -1.61
C TRP A 13 4.51 15.16 -2.20
N TRP A 14 4.41 14.32 -3.22
CA TRP A 14 5.59 13.82 -3.93
C TRP A 14 6.39 14.95 -4.58
N LYS A 15 5.73 15.98 -5.14
CA LYS A 15 6.41 17.17 -5.66
C LYS A 15 7.16 17.92 -4.58
N GLU A 16 6.57 18.13 -3.40
CA GLU A 16 7.27 18.77 -2.27
C GLU A 16 8.47 17.93 -1.79
N ALA A 17 8.32 16.61 -1.70
CA ALA A 17 9.41 15.70 -1.36
C ALA A 17 10.56 15.78 -2.38
N CYS A 18 10.24 15.79 -3.68
CA CYS A 18 11.23 15.88 -4.76
C CYS A 18 12.02 17.20 -4.75
N LYS A 19 11.47 18.31 -4.24
CA LYS A 19 12.24 19.56 -4.10
C LYS A 19 13.44 19.39 -3.16
N LYS A 20 13.41 18.41 -2.26
CA LYS A 20 14.48 18.18 -1.27
C LYS A 20 15.60 17.28 -1.78
N VAL A 21 15.41 16.51 -2.87
CA VAL A 21 16.39 15.46 -3.28
C VAL A 21 17.52 15.92 -4.19
N LYS A 22 17.49 17.17 -4.67
CA LYS A 22 18.54 17.68 -5.56
C LYS A 22 19.93 17.56 -4.91
N ASN A 23 20.86 16.94 -5.64
CA ASN A 23 22.25 16.68 -5.28
C ASN A 23 22.45 15.83 -4.01
N SER A 24 21.48 14.99 -3.63
CA SER A 24 21.59 14.13 -2.46
C SER A 24 21.68 12.64 -2.79
N ILE A 25 22.23 11.87 -1.86
CA ILE A 25 21.94 10.43 -1.74
C ILE A 25 20.60 10.27 -1.01
N VAL A 26 19.69 9.48 -1.56
CA VAL A 26 18.38 9.25 -0.97
C VAL A 26 18.34 7.85 -0.36
N PHE A 27 17.93 7.73 0.91
CA PHE A 27 17.69 6.46 1.57
C PHE A 27 16.19 6.27 1.75
N VAL A 28 15.67 5.10 1.38
CA VAL A 28 14.23 4.83 1.36
C VAL A 28 13.94 3.51 2.06
N ASP A 29 12.94 3.49 2.94
CA ASP A 29 12.47 2.23 3.55
C ASP A 29 11.49 1.48 2.63
N ASN A 30 11.24 0.20 2.92
CA ASN A 30 10.48 -0.68 2.04
C ASN A 30 9.07 -0.15 1.72
N SER A 31 8.34 0.35 2.72
CA SER A 31 6.97 0.84 2.49
C SER A 31 6.96 2.13 1.67
N THR A 32 7.91 3.04 1.88
CA THR A 32 8.04 4.24 1.03
C THR A 32 8.51 3.87 -0.37
N ALA A 33 9.36 2.84 -0.51
CA ALA A 33 9.82 2.31 -1.79
C ALA A 33 8.65 1.73 -2.62
N GLU A 34 7.74 0.99 -1.97
CA GLU A 34 6.50 0.56 -2.61
C GLU A 34 5.61 1.76 -2.99
N CYS A 35 5.47 2.75 -2.10
CA CYS A 35 4.66 3.94 -2.42
C CYS A 35 5.22 4.72 -3.61
N ILE A 36 6.55 4.90 -3.72
CA ILE A 36 7.14 5.59 -4.86
C ILE A 36 7.03 4.77 -6.14
N HIS A 37 7.15 3.44 -6.09
CA HIS A 37 6.92 2.55 -7.24
C HIS A 37 5.57 2.82 -7.94
N TRP A 38 4.52 3.04 -7.16
CA TRP A 38 3.19 3.40 -7.68
C TRP A 38 3.05 4.87 -8.07
N ASN A 39 3.86 5.75 -7.48
CA ASN A 39 3.86 7.19 -7.72
C ASN A 39 5.11 7.59 -8.50
N GLY A 40 5.33 7.03 -9.70
CA GLY A 40 6.37 7.47 -10.65
C GLY A 40 7.73 6.77 -10.57
N GLY A 41 7.93 5.88 -9.62
CA GLY A 41 9.09 5.00 -9.53
C GLY A 41 10.41 5.70 -9.25
N LEU A 42 11.51 4.96 -9.47
CA LEU A 42 12.87 5.43 -9.22
C LEU A 42 13.23 6.68 -10.05
N SER A 43 12.78 6.73 -11.31
CA SER A 43 13.06 7.85 -12.22
C SER A 43 12.61 9.19 -11.63
N ARG A 44 11.48 9.23 -10.91
CA ARG A 44 11.00 10.45 -10.21
C ARG A 44 12.06 11.07 -9.31
N LEU A 45 12.84 10.28 -8.57
CA LEU A 45 13.90 10.80 -7.71
C LEU A 45 15.14 11.23 -8.50
N LEU A 46 15.51 10.45 -9.51
CA LEU A 46 16.66 10.74 -10.37
C LEU A 46 16.43 12.02 -11.18
N ASP A 47 15.25 12.19 -11.76
CA ASP A 47 14.84 13.38 -12.51
C ASP A 47 14.77 14.63 -11.61
N ALA A 48 14.45 14.45 -10.33
CA ALA A 48 14.50 15.51 -9.32
C ALA A 48 15.94 15.84 -8.85
N GLY A 49 16.95 15.11 -9.34
CA GLY A 49 18.36 15.37 -9.12
C GLY A 49 19.00 14.57 -7.98
N ALA A 50 18.40 13.45 -7.55
CA ALA A 50 19.06 12.51 -6.67
C ALA A 50 20.31 11.92 -7.36
N LYS A 51 21.44 11.88 -6.64
CA LYS A 51 22.68 11.27 -7.14
C LYS A 51 22.64 9.75 -7.12
N ASN A 52 21.97 9.21 -6.10
CA ASN A 52 21.79 7.79 -5.90
C ASN A 52 20.58 7.55 -4.98
N VAL A 53 19.97 6.37 -5.08
CA VAL A 53 18.89 5.93 -4.20
C VAL A 53 19.29 4.58 -3.61
N LYS A 54 19.24 4.48 -2.29
CA LYS A 54 19.70 3.34 -1.51
C LYS A 54 18.60 2.84 -0.59
N GLU A 55 18.68 1.57 -0.25
CA GLU A 55 17.85 1.00 0.81
C GLU A 55 18.20 1.67 2.14
N PHE A 56 17.18 1.93 2.95
CA PHE A 56 17.37 2.34 4.34
C PHE A 56 17.81 1.14 5.19
N SER A 57 19.12 0.90 5.23
CA SER A 57 19.74 -0.27 5.84
C SER A 57 21.04 0.09 6.56
N THR A 58 21.37 -0.64 7.62
CA THR A 58 22.62 -0.46 8.38
C THR A 58 23.88 -0.83 7.60
N PHE A 59 23.73 -1.51 6.47
CA PHE A 59 24.83 -1.84 5.56
C PHE A 59 25.11 -0.75 4.52
N GLU A 60 24.30 0.31 4.50
CA GLU A 60 24.42 1.42 3.56
C GLU A 60 25.01 2.67 4.23
N SER A 61 25.72 3.48 3.44
CA SER A 61 26.29 4.75 3.89
C SER A 61 26.55 5.70 2.70
N GLY A 62 26.78 6.98 3.00
CA GLY A 62 27.26 7.95 2.04
C GLY A 62 28.78 7.85 1.84
N GLN A 63 29.26 8.28 0.67
CA GLN A 63 30.69 8.37 0.38
C GLN A 63 31.24 9.73 0.80
N SER A 64 32.57 9.89 0.81
CA SER A 64 33.24 11.14 1.22
C SER A 64 32.86 12.37 0.37
N GLY A 65 32.37 12.19 -0.86
CA GLY A 65 31.85 13.26 -1.72
C GLY A 65 30.36 13.57 -1.57
N ASP A 66 29.65 12.80 -0.73
CA ASP A 66 28.22 12.95 -0.52
C ASP A 66 27.97 13.90 0.65
N MET A 67 27.79 15.18 0.31
CA MET A 67 27.60 16.24 1.31
C MET A 67 26.15 16.33 1.80
N LYS A 68 25.20 15.74 1.06
CA LYS A 68 23.76 15.85 1.32
C LYS A 68 23.09 14.48 1.29
N ALA A 69 22.30 14.19 2.32
CA ALA A 69 21.43 13.02 2.37
C ALA A 69 19.96 13.40 2.55
N VAL A 70 19.08 12.62 1.95
CA VAL A 70 17.64 12.66 2.20
C VAL A 70 17.18 11.28 2.64
N PHE A 71 16.50 11.19 3.78
CA PHE A 71 15.87 9.95 4.24
C PHE A 71 14.38 10.06 4.03
N MET A 72 13.76 9.11 3.31
CA MET A 72 12.32 9.03 3.10
C MET A 72 11.79 7.81 3.84
N LEU A 73 11.09 8.05 4.95
CA LEU A 73 10.72 7.03 5.93
C LEU A 73 9.21 7.02 6.17
N SER A 74 8.62 5.84 6.25
CA SER A 74 7.18 5.64 6.44
C SER A 74 6.77 5.50 7.90
N SER A 75 7.69 5.65 8.86
CA SER A 75 7.45 5.35 10.27
C SER A 75 8.15 6.34 11.20
N ALA A 76 7.77 6.33 12.47
CA ALA A 76 8.34 7.24 13.46
C ALA A 76 9.84 6.98 13.67
N LEU A 77 10.62 8.05 13.84
CA LEU A 77 12.07 8.02 14.09
C LEU A 77 12.37 7.53 15.51
N ARG A 78 12.08 6.26 15.80
CA ARG A 78 12.23 5.64 17.11
C ARG A 78 12.63 4.17 16.98
N GLY A 79 13.29 3.64 18.02
CA GLY A 79 13.72 2.24 18.04
C GLY A 79 14.65 1.94 16.87
N THR A 80 14.42 0.81 16.20
CA THR A 80 15.26 0.37 15.07
C THR A 80 15.41 1.42 13.98
N VAL A 81 14.38 2.20 13.67
CA VAL A 81 14.46 3.28 12.66
C VAL A 81 15.45 4.36 13.08
N GLN A 82 15.42 4.75 14.36
CA GLN A 82 16.36 5.72 14.93
C GLN A 82 17.79 5.17 14.91
N ASP A 83 17.95 3.90 15.32
CA ASP A 83 19.26 3.24 15.39
C ASP A 83 19.89 3.09 14.00
N THR A 84 19.11 2.66 13.00
CA THR A 84 19.55 2.59 11.60
C THR A 84 19.92 3.96 11.05
N LEU A 85 19.08 4.98 11.27
CA LEU A 85 19.34 6.34 10.82
C LEU A 85 20.64 6.88 11.43
N GLN A 86 20.82 6.69 12.73
CA GLN A 86 22.03 7.09 13.44
C GLN A 86 23.28 6.40 12.86
N LEU A 87 23.23 5.09 12.64
CA LEU A 87 24.36 4.32 12.09
C LEU A 87 24.75 4.80 10.69
N ILE A 88 23.78 5.02 9.80
CA ILE A 88 24.04 5.53 8.45
C ILE A 88 24.71 6.91 8.53
N ILE A 89 24.17 7.82 9.37
CA ILE A 89 24.70 9.17 9.53
C ILE A 89 26.14 9.14 10.07
N GLN A 90 26.39 8.36 11.11
CA GLN A 90 27.71 8.26 11.74
C GLN A 90 28.75 7.59 10.85
N ALA A 91 28.32 6.70 9.95
CA ALA A 91 29.19 6.07 8.94
C ALA A 91 29.45 6.97 7.72
N SER A 92 28.85 8.16 7.65
CA SER A 92 28.87 9.05 6.48
C SER A 92 29.51 10.41 6.80
N SER A 93 29.68 11.26 5.77
CA SER A 93 30.25 12.61 5.89
C SER A 93 29.27 13.71 5.46
N PHE A 94 27.99 13.53 5.78
CA PHE A 94 26.94 14.49 5.42
C PHE A 94 27.11 15.83 6.16
N GLN A 95 26.91 16.93 5.45
CA GLN A 95 26.81 18.29 6.02
C GLN A 95 25.37 18.81 6.01
N TYR A 96 24.51 18.18 5.21
CA TYR A 96 23.09 18.49 5.12
C TYR A 96 22.27 17.20 5.16
N VAL A 97 21.38 17.07 6.13
CA VAL A 97 20.48 15.92 6.26
C VAL A 97 19.04 16.41 6.25
N SER A 98 18.23 15.94 5.31
CA SER A 98 16.77 16.05 5.42
C SER A 98 16.17 14.70 5.74
N VAL A 99 15.28 14.65 6.72
CA VAL A 99 14.45 13.47 6.98
C VAL A 99 13.01 13.81 6.64
N ILE A 100 12.47 13.16 5.62
CA ILE A 100 11.07 13.19 5.25
C ILE A 100 10.42 11.98 5.90
N THR A 101 9.55 12.22 6.87
CA THR A 101 8.79 11.20 7.59
C THR A 101 7.32 11.24 7.18
N SER A 102 6.71 10.07 6.99
CA SER A 102 5.26 9.94 6.83
C SER A 102 4.53 9.74 8.16
N ALA A 103 5.27 9.55 9.26
CA ALA A 103 4.67 9.53 10.59
C ALA A 103 4.31 10.96 11.02
N HIS A 104 3.03 11.16 11.36
CA HIS A 104 2.54 12.45 11.83
C HIS A 104 3.26 12.87 13.14
N THR A 105 3.38 14.18 13.40
CA THR A 105 4.08 14.69 14.61
C THR A 105 3.51 14.12 15.91
N HIS A 106 2.20 13.89 15.96
CA HIS A 106 1.53 13.21 17.08
C HIS A 106 1.96 11.75 17.25
N VAL A 107 2.32 11.03 16.18
CA VAL A 107 2.90 9.69 16.24
C VAL A 107 4.28 9.74 16.86
N HIS A 108 5.11 10.72 16.49
CA HIS A 108 6.43 10.93 17.12
C HIS A 108 6.30 11.27 18.61
N GLY A 109 5.39 12.18 18.96
CA GLY A 109 5.10 12.52 20.35
C GLY A 109 4.59 11.31 21.15
N TYR A 110 3.75 10.48 20.53
CA TYR A 110 3.31 9.21 21.11
C TYR A 110 4.46 8.25 21.35
N ALA A 111 5.30 8.01 20.35
CA ALA A 111 6.44 7.10 20.42
C ALA A 111 7.51 7.54 21.43
N ARG A 112 7.72 8.85 21.61
CA ARG A 112 8.73 9.40 22.52
C ARG A 112 8.22 9.60 23.95
N PHE A 113 6.95 9.98 24.12
CA PHE A 113 6.42 10.43 25.41
C PHE A 113 5.14 9.72 25.88
N GLY A 114 4.68 8.68 25.17
CA GLY A 114 3.52 7.89 25.57
C GLY A 114 2.19 8.65 25.48
N GLY A 115 2.05 9.52 24.47
CA GLY A 115 0.79 10.22 24.17
C GLY A 115 0.52 11.46 25.01
N ARG A 116 1.54 12.00 25.69
CA ARG A 116 1.50 13.36 26.25
C ARG A 116 1.35 14.36 25.10
N GLU A 117 0.60 15.43 25.33
CA GLU A 117 0.55 16.52 24.36
C GLU A 117 1.93 17.16 24.27
N VAL A 118 2.42 17.32 23.05
CA VAL A 118 3.69 17.95 22.75
C VAL A 118 3.43 18.98 21.67
N ASP A 119 4.00 20.16 21.84
CA ASP A 119 3.98 21.20 20.82
C ASP A 119 4.68 20.69 19.54
N GLU A 120 3.99 20.72 18.41
CA GLU A 120 4.48 20.12 17.17
C GLU A 120 5.83 20.67 16.72
N PRO A 121 6.07 22.00 16.73
CA PRO A 121 7.38 22.57 16.42
C PRO A 121 8.49 22.05 17.35
N GLN A 122 8.22 21.96 18.66
CA GLN A 122 9.20 21.46 19.62
C GLN A 122 9.54 19.98 19.38
N MET A 123 8.57 19.17 18.98
CA MET A 123 8.80 17.77 18.65
C MET A 123 9.71 17.64 17.43
N MET A 124 9.45 18.40 16.35
CA MET A 124 10.27 18.35 15.14
C MET A 124 11.69 18.86 15.43
N GLN A 125 11.84 19.97 16.18
CA GLN A 125 13.13 20.49 16.61
C GLN A 125 13.91 19.51 17.48
N ALA A 126 13.24 18.74 18.33
CA ALA A 126 13.90 17.72 19.14
C ALA A 126 14.49 16.60 18.28
N LEU A 127 13.81 16.19 17.19
CA LEU A 127 14.37 15.22 16.23
C LEU A 127 15.56 15.81 15.48
N GLU A 128 15.45 17.07 15.03
CA GLU A 128 16.54 17.77 14.35
C GLU A 128 17.79 17.84 15.23
N GLN A 129 17.62 18.15 16.52
CA GLN A 129 18.72 18.22 17.47
C GLN A 129 19.37 16.85 17.73
N ASP A 130 18.58 15.78 17.80
CA ASP A 130 19.10 14.41 17.95
C ASP A 130 19.99 14.06 16.73
N ILE A 131 19.51 14.33 15.51
CA ILE A 131 20.23 14.08 14.26
C ILE A 131 21.50 14.94 14.15
N LEU A 132 21.41 16.23 14.47
CA LEU A 132 22.56 17.15 14.44
C LEU A 132 23.67 16.70 15.41
N THR A 133 23.26 16.13 16.56
CA THR A 133 24.18 15.51 17.51
C THR A 133 24.87 14.29 16.91
N TRP A 134 24.16 13.43 16.19
CA TRP A 134 24.76 12.26 15.51
C TRP A 134 25.72 12.65 14.39
N MET A 135 25.49 13.77 13.71
CA MET A 135 26.40 14.30 12.69
C MET A 135 27.71 14.85 13.28
N GLY A 136 27.77 15.08 14.60
CA GLY A 136 28.99 15.47 15.30
C GLY A 136 29.46 16.92 15.08
N ASN A 137 28.70 17.74 14.35
CA ASN A 137 29.02 19.14 14.10
C ASN A 137 27.76 20.00 14.07
N MET A 138 27.65 20.91 15.04
CA MET A 138 26.50 21.80 15.21
C MET A 138 26.37 22.88 14.13
N ASN A 139 27.39 23.06 13.27
CA ASN A 139 27.33 23.99 12.13
C ASN A 139 26.69 23.35 10.89
N TYR A 140 26.37 22.06 10.93
CA TYR A 140 25.67 21.38 9.85
C TYR A 140 24.17 21.66 9.87
N THR A 141 23.50 21.31 8.77
CA THR A 141 22.07 21.59 8.60
C THR A 141 21.26 20.30 8.67
N VAL A 142 20.21 20.34 9.48
CA VAL A 142 19.21 19.28 9.55
C VAL A 142 17.82 19.89 9.31
N GLU A 143 16.98 19.19 8.57
CA GLU A 143 15.55 19.48 8.46
C GLU A 143 14.77 18.18 8.66
N VAL A 144 13.77 18.19 9.53
CA VAL A 144 12.80 17.09 9.64
C VAL A 144 11.45 17.57 9.14
N LEU A 145 10.90 16.88 8.15
CA LEU A 145 9.72 17.28 7.40
C LEU A 145 8.68 16.16 7.45
N TYR A 146 7.43 16.52 7.70
CA TYR A 146 6.32 15.59 7.63
C TYR A 146 5.63 15.71 6.26
N PHE A 147 5.69 14.65 5.45
CA PHE A 147 4.91 14.49 4.22
C PHE A 147 4.23 13.12 4.22
N PRO A 148 2.91 13.01 4.00
CA PRO A 148 2.18 11.75 4.04
C PRO A 148 2.40 10.92 2.76
N LEU A 149 3.62 10.39 2.56
CA LEU A 149 4.03 9.64 1.37
C LEU A 149 3.57 8.18 1.39
N VAL A 150 2.44 7.89 2.04
CA VAL A 150 1.89 6.53 2.25
C VAL A 150 0.67 6.24 1.40
N MET A 151 0.26 7.16 0.52
CA MET A 151 -0.90 6.99 -0.35
C MET A 151 -0.51 6.46 -1.72
N VAL A 152 -1.17 5.38 -2.14
CA VAL A 152 -1.10 4.82 -3.49
C VAL A 152 -2.46 4.99 -4.17
N PRO A 153 -2.62 5.99 -5.07
CA PRO A 153 -3.82 6.11 -5.90
C PRO A 153 -3.88 4.93 -6.88
N HIS A 154 -4.64 3.89 -6.52
CA HIS A 154 -4.67 2.63 -7.28
C HIS A 154 -5.62 2.72 -8.48
N SER A 155 -6.80 3.30 -8.30
CA SER A 155 -7.76 3.53 -9.39
C SER A 155 -8.66 4.73 -9.11
N GLU A 156 -9.58 5.06 -10.02
CA GLU A 156 -10.54 6.14 -9.80
C GLU A 156 -11.43 5.82 -8.59
N GLY A 157 -11.18 6.53 -7.48
CA GLY A 157 -11.95 6.40 -6.23
C GLY A 157 -11.37 5.40 -5.22
N LEU A 158 -10.28 4.68 -5.54
CA LEU A 158 -9.60 3.76 -4.64
C LEU A 158 -8.14 4.17 -4.44
N PHE A 159 -7.73 4.28 -3.19
CA PHE A 159 -6.34 4.40 -2.82
C PHE A 159 -6.01 3.39 -1.72
N LEU A 160 -4.76 2.95 -1.72
CA LEU A 160 -4.22 1.98 -0.80
C LEU A 160 -3.12 2.64 0.05
N MET A 161 -2.82 2.06 1.20
CA MET A 161 -1.77 2.52 2.09
C MET A 161 -0.90 1.33 2.53
N PRO A 162 0.10 0.94 1.72
CA PRO A 162 0.86 -0.29 1.94
C PRO A 162 1.64 -0.32 3.26
N SER A 163 2.04 0.85 3.78
CA SER A 163 2.66 0.98 5.12
C SER A 163 1.82 0.42 6.28
N PHE A 164 0.55 0.15 6.02
CA PHE A 164 -0.44 -0.33 6.97
C PHE A 164 -0.99 -1.73 6.64
N SER A 165 -0.28 -2.50 5.79
CA SER A 165 -0.69 -3.86 5.38
C SER A 165 -0.88 -4.81 6.57
N ASP A 166 -0.13 -4.58 7.65
CA ASP A 166 -0.05 -5.47 8.80
C ASP A 166 -0.98 -5.03 9.95
N ILE A 167 -1.95 -4.15 9.67
CA ILE A 167 -3.01 -3.83 10.62
C ILE A 167 -4.00 -4.99 10.68
N TYR A 168 -4.08 -5.61 11.86
CA TYR A 168 -5.08 -6.63 12.16
C TYR A 168 -6.11 -6.11 13.17
N PRO A 169 -7.35 -6.63 13.12
CA PRO A 169 -8.36 -6.32 14.12
C PRO A 169 -7.91 -6.78 15.52
N LEU A 170 -8.36 -6.06 16.54
CA LEU A 170 -8.15 -6.44 17.92
C LEU A 170 -8.99 -7.68 18.26
N LEU A 171 -8.35 -8.68 18.85
CA LEU A 171 -9.01 -9.89 19.32
C LEU A 171 -9.07 -9.89 20.85
N ASP A 172 -9.95 -10.71 21.43
CA ASP A 172 -10.07 -10.82 22.90
C ASP A 172 -8.73 -11.20 23.57
N THR A 173 -7.87 -11.91 22.85
CA THR A 173 -6.52 -12.27 23.29
C THR A 173 -5.62 -11.05 23.50
N ASP A 174 -5.88 -9.93 22.83
CA ASP A 174 -5.11 -8.69 22.94
C ASP A 174 -5.49 -7.86 24.17
N VAL A 175 -6.68 -8.05 24.74
CA VAL A 175 -7.14 -7.34 25.95
C VAL A 175 -6.12 -7.45 27.08
N SER A 176 -5.58 -8.64 27.30
CA SER A 176 -4.58 -8.89 28.35
C SER A 176 -3.26 -8.13 28.11
N LYS A 177 -2.84 -7.98 26.84
CA LYS A 177 -1.65 -7.22 26.46
C LYS A 177 -1.88 -5.72 26.65
N ILE A 178 -3.06 -5.25 26.26
CA ILE A 178 -3.48 -3.85 26.41
C ILE A 178 -3.50 -3.48 27.90
N ALA A 179 -4.15 -4.28 28.75
CA ALA A 179 -4.20 -4.04 30.19
C ALA A 179 -2.81 -3.98 30.83
N LYS A 180 -1.88 -4.87 30.43
CA LYS A 180 -0.48 -4.83 30.89
C LYS A 180 0.24 -3.55 30.43
N SER A 181 0.06 -3.14 29.18
CA SER A 181 0.65 -1.90 28.65
C SER A 181 0.13 -0.67 29.39
N GLN A 182 -1.17 -0.63 29.67
CA GLN A 182 -1.79 0.41 30.49
C GLN A 182 -1.18 0.51 31.88
N GLN A 183 -1.02 -0.63 32.55
CA GLN A 183 -0.44 -0.69 33.88
C GLN A 183 1.02 -0.22 33.89
N ALA A 184 1.80 -0.55 32.85
CA ALA A 184 3.17 -0.08 32.70
C ALA A 184 3.25 1.45 32.50
N LEU A 185 2.30 2.02 31.75
CA LEU A 185 2.27 3.45 31.43
C LEU A 185 1.71 4.31 32.58
N SER A 186 0.86 3.76 33.45
CA SER A 186 0.20 4.52 34.52
C SER A 186 1.09 4.89 35.71
N LYS A 187 2.35 4.42 35.77
CA LYS A 187 3.34 4.75 36.82
C LYS A 187 2.79 4.72 38.26
N GLY A 188 1.86 3.81 38.55
CA GLY A 188 1.28 3.64 39.90
C GLY A 188 -0.04 4.37 40.15
N GLU A 189 -0.58 5.11 39.18
CA GLU A 189 -1.95 5.64 39.26
C GLU A 189 -2.98 4.50 39.24
N ARG A 190 -4.04 4.63 40.06
CA ARG A 190 -5.19 3.70 40.04
C ARG A 190 -5.99 3.93 38.77
N ILE A 191 -5.63 3.22 37.71
CA ILE A 191 -6.37 3.20 36.46
C ILE A 191 -7.32 1.99 36.42
N LYS A 192 -8.48 2.18 35.80
CA LYS A 192 -9.38 1.07 35.48
C LYS A 192 -8.86 0.37 34.22
N LEU A 193 -8.45 -0.89 34.36
CA LEU A 193 -7.90 -1.66 33.25
C LEU A 193 -9.00 -2.08 32.26
N VAL A 194 -8.61 -2.29 31.01
CA VAL A 194 -9.50 -2.91 30.01
C VAL A 194 -9.78 -4.36 30.38
N GLU A 195 -11.06 -4.72 30.50
CA GLU A 195 -11.52 -6.07 30.85
C GLU A 195 -11.97 -6.87 29.63
N ASN A 196 -12.42 -6.20 28.56
CA ASN A 196 -12.84 -6.79 27.29
C ASN A 196 -12.81 -5.74 26.17
N LEU A 197 -12.95 -6.18 24.91
CA LEU A 197 -12.91 -5.31 23.73
C LEU A 197 -13.96 -4.19 23.77
N GLY A 198 -15.17 -4.46 24.25
CA GLY A 198 -16.26 -3.48 24.35
C GLY A 198 -15.96 -2.31 25.28
N ARG A 199 -15.00 -2.47 26.22
CA ARG A 199 -14.53 -1.40 27.12
C ARG A 199 -13.31 -0.64 26.60
N ILE A 200 -12.79 -0.98 25.42
CA ILE A 200 -11.67 -0.24 24.82
C ILE A 200 -12.05 1.23 24.57
N ARG A 201 -13.34 1.53 24.35
CA ARG A 201 -13.83 2.91 24.22
C ARG A 201 -13.63 3.74 25.50
N ASP A 202 -13.79 3.09 26.66
CA ASP A 202 -13.67 3.71 27.99
C ASP A 202 -12.20 3.83 28.43
N ALA A 203 -11.32 3.05 27.81
CA ALA A 203 -9.90 3.05 28.06
C ALA A 203 -9.27 4.33 27.51
N ASN A 204 -8.37 4.96 28.27
CA ASN A 204 -7.53 6.04 27.73
C ASN A 204 -6.81 5.49 26.48
N HIS A 205 -7.20 5.97 25.31
CA HIS A 205 -6.91 5.39 23.99
C HIS A 205 -5.41 5.34 23.65
N LYS A 206 -4.59 5.98 24.49
CA LYS A 206 -3.16 6.24 24.35
C LYS A 206 -2.25 5.10 24.83
N THR A 207 -2.73 3.86 24.90
CA THR A 207 -1.96 2.75 25.51
C THR A 207 -1.79 1.54 24.60
N HIS A 208 -2.04 1.70 23.30
CA HIS A 208 -1.88 0.62 22.32
C HIS A 208 -0.86 0.99 21.25
N SER A 209 -0.04 0.04 20.81
CA SER A 209 0.79 0.17 19.59
C SER A 209 -0.03 0.55 18.34
N SER A 210 -1.30 0.15 18.25
CA SER A 210 -2.20 0.46 17.13
C SER A 210 -2.70 1.90 17.18
N TRP A 211 -2.53 2.60 18.31
CA TRP A 211 -2.90 4.01 18.41
C TRP A 211 -2.02 4.91 17.55
N ALA A 212 -0.72 4.63 17.48
CA ALA A 212 0.21 5.30 16.58
C ALA A 212 -0.23 5.15 15.11
N ILE A 213 -0.57 3.92 14.74
CA ILE A 213 -1.04 3.60 13.39
C ILE A 213 -2.39 4.27 13.10
N ALA A 214 -3.31 4.26 14.06
CA ALA A 214 -4.59 4.95 13.96
C ALA A 214 -4.43 6.46 13.74
N ILE A 215 -3.53 7.12 14.49
CA ILE A 215 -3.20 8.53 14.28
C ILE A 215 -2.74 8.74 12.84
N GLU A 216 -1.87 7.88 12.33
CA GLU A 216 -1.27 8.04 11.00
C GLU A 216 -2.28 7.84 9.86
N VAL A 217 -3.12 6.81 9.95
CA VAL A 217 -4.23 6.57 9.03
C VAL A 217 -5.18 7.77 8.99
N ILE A 218 -5.59 8.27 10.17
CA ILE A 218 -6.49 9.41 10.25
C ILE A 218 -5.83 10.69 9.76
N ALA A 219 -4.57 10.96 10.12
CA ALA A 219 -3.83 12.12 9.64
C ALA A 219 -3.73 12.12 8.11
N THR A 220 -3.43 10.97 7.51
CA THR A 220 -3.39 10.78 6.05
C THR A 220 -4.76 11.07 5.41
N ALA A 221 -5.84 10.52 5.97
CA ALA A 221 -7.19 10.79 5.49
C ALA A 221 -7.56 12.29 5.57
N LYS A 222 -7.13 12.98 6.63
CA LYS A 222 -7.38 14.42 6.79
C LYS A 222 -6.72 15.26 5.70
N HIS A 223 -5.54 14.89 5.19
CA HIS A 223 -4.95 15.59 4.04
C HIS A 223 -5.82 15.52 2.78
N VAL A 224 -6.52 14.41 2.57
CA VAL A 224 -7.51 14.28 1.48
C VAL A 224 -8.70 15.21 1.70
N PHE A 225 -9.13 15.38 2.95
CA PHE A 225 -10.28 16.22 3.31
C PHE A 225 -9.94 17.72 3.20
N LEU A 226 -8.74 18.09 3.67
CA LEU A 226 -8.16 19.43 3.55
C LEU A 226 -8.07 19.86 2.08
N ALA A 227 -7.59 18.97 1.22
CA ALA A 227 -7.50 19.23 -0.22
C ALA A 227 -8.88 19.40 -0.91
N ARG A 228 -9.98 19.03 -0.24
CA ARG A 228 -11.35 19.13 -0.74
C ARG A 228 -12.16 20.27 -0.10
N ASP A 229 -11.54 21.12 0.70
CA ASP A 229 -12.24 22.14 1.49
C ASP A 229 -13.41 21.54 2.32
N ALA A 230 -13.20 20.32 2.84
CA ALA A 230 -14.23 19.53 3.49
C ALA A 230 -13.91 19.20 4.95
N TYR A 231 -14.93 19.27 5.81
CA TYR A 231 -14.89 18.74 7.18
C TYR A 231 -15.62 17.40 7.28
N GLU A 232 -15.17 16.58 8.21
CA GLU A 232 -15.60 15.21 8.38
C GLU A 232 -16.69 15.01 9.43
N LYS A 233 -17.61 14.08 9.15
CA LYS A 233 -18.47 13.43 10.14
C LYS A 233 -18.08 11.95 10.22
N LEU A 234 -17.62 11.52 11.39
CA LEU A 234 -17.13 10.18 11.64
C LEU A 234 -18.28 9.21 11.99
N TYR A 235 -18.23 8.01 11.42
CA TYR A 235 -19.10 6.86 11.68
C TYR A 235 -18.24 5.60 11.87
N THR A 236 -18.54 4.82 12.91
CA THR A 236 -17.76 3.64 13.33
C THR A 236 -18.71 2.55 13.80
N GLU A 237 -18.52 1.31 13.34
CA GLU A 237 -19.45 0.18 13.59
C GLU A 237 -18.84 -0.96 14.43
N SER A 238 -17.59 -0.82 14.90
CA SER A 238 -16.89 -1.84 15.69
C SER A 238 -15.97 -1.22 16.75
N ASP A 239 -15.47 -2.01 17.70
CA ASP A 239 -14.55 -1.49 18.73
C ASP A 239 -13.19 -1.07 18.16
N VAL A 240 -12.68 -1.80 17.16
CA VAL A 240 -11.46 -1.42 16.43
C VAL A 240 -11.65 -0.14 15.65
N SER A 241 -12.78 0.01 14.93
CA SER A 241 -13.05 1.25 14.18
C SER A 241 -13.21 2.46 15.10
N VAL A 242 -13.71 2.29 16.33
CA VAL A 242 -13.72 3.35 17.34
C VAL A 242 -12.31 3.73 17.77
N VAL A 243 -11.41 2.76 17.98
CA VAL A 243 -9.99 3.04 18.28
C VAL A 243 -9.34 3.80 17.13
N VAL A 244 -9.55 3.33 15.89
CA VAL A 244 -8.97 3.98 14.70
C VAL A 244 -9.55 5.37 14.47
N GLY A 245 -10.84 5.58 14.77
CA GLY A 245 -11.50 6.89 14.63
C GLY A 245 -11.19 7.87 15.78
N GLY A 246 -10.81 7.38 16.96
CA GLY A 246 -10.52 8.19 18.14
C GLY A 246 -9.54 9.36 17.95
N PRO A 247 -8.42 9.18 17.23
CA PRO A 247 -7.46 10.24 16.94
C PRO A 247 -8.05 11.46 16.22
N MET A 248 -9.22 11.33 15.58
CA MET A 248 -9.92 12.44 14.94
C MET A 248 -10.22 13.61 15.90
N SER A 249 -10.38 13.32 17.19
CA SER A 249 -10.56 14.34 18.23
C SER A 249 -9.24 15.02 18.64
N VAL A 250 -8.14 14.27 18.65
CA VAL A 250 -6.81 14.76 19.06
C VAL A 250 -6.20 15.62 17.95
N LEU A 251 -6.30 15.15 16.70
CA LEU A 251 -5.84 15.87 15.52
C LEU A 251 -6.76 17.07 15.17
N SER A 252 -7.76 17.39 15.99
CA SER A 252 -8.74 18.45 15.74
C SER A 252 -8.33 19.84 16.23
N SER A 253 -7.06 20.03 16.65
CA SER A 253 -6.47 21.35 16.91
C SER A 253 -6.59 22.32 15.71
N GLU A 254 -6.97 21.82 14.53
CA GLU A 254 -7.49 22.56 13.38
C GLU A 254 -8.98 22.96 13.51
N ALA A 255 -9.49 23.21 14.72
CA ALA A 255 -10.87 23.62 14.98
C ALA A 255 -11.31 24.87 14.19
N ARG A 256 -10.35 25.65 13.67
CA ARG A 256 -10.58 26.76 12.73
C ARG A 256 -11.05 26.26 11.37
N TYR A 257 -10.45 25.19 10.84
CA TYR A 257 -10.77 24.66 9.52
C TYR A 257 -12.19 24.08 9.46
N ARG A 258 -12.62 23.34 10.50
CA ARG A 258 -14.02 22.87 10.59
C ARG A 258 -15.05 23.99 10.57
N LYS A 259 -14.69 25.21 10.99
CA LYS A 259 -15.58 26.38 10.99
C LYS A 259 -15.62 27.09 9.63
N THR A 260 -14.59 26.92 8.81
CA THR A 260 -14.42 27.63 7.53
C THR A 260 -14.63 26.76 6.31
N ALA A 261 -14.56 25.44 6.45
CA ALA A 261 -14.75 24.49 5.36
C ALA A 261 -16.18 24.58 4.80
N ASN A 262 -16.30 24.64 3.48
CA ASN A 262 -17.60 24.78 2.81
C ASN A 262 -18.29 23.43 2.58
N ASN A 263 -17.55 22.33 2.63
CA ASN A 263 -18.07 20.99 2.31
C ASN A 263 -18.11 20.08 3.52
N LYS A 264 -19.06 19.13 3.51
CA LYS A 264 -19.16 18.06 4.50
C LYS A 264 -18.93 16.72 3.84
N ILE A 265 -18.13 15.87 4.48
CA ILE A 265 -17.91 14.48 4.06
C ILE A 265 -18.26 13.54 5.22
N SER A 266 -18.70 12.33 4.89
CA SER A 266 -18.89 11.25 5.85
C SER A 266 -17.68 10.32 5.79
N LEU A 267 -16.97 10.15 6.89
CA LEU A 267 -15.94 9.12 7.04
C LEU A 267 -16.55 7.92 7.74
N VAL A 268 -16.63 6.80 7.03
CA VAL A 268 -17.06 5.52 7.60
C VAL A 268 -15.83 4.66 7.78
N ILE A 269 -15.56 4.23 9.01
CA ILE A 269 -14.46 3.31 9.33
C ILE A 269 -15.09 1.96 9.64
N VAL A 270 -14.68 0.96 8.87
CA VAL A 270 -15.20 -0.40 8.96
C VAL A 270 -14.04 -1.33 9.27
N ASP A 271 -14.23 -2.21 10.26
CA ASP A 271 -13.31 -3.30 10.53
C ASP A 271 -13.67 -4.51 9.64
N ARG A 272 -12.65 -5.15 9.05
CA ARG A 272 -12.82 -6.34 8.22
C ARG A 272 -13.54 -7.47 8.95
N THR A 273 -13.48 -7.54 10.29
CA THR A 273 -14.22 -8.53 11.10
C THR A 273 -15.73 -8.47 10.93
N LEU A 274 -16.28 -7.34 10.45
CA LEU A 274 -17.71 -7.22 10.16
C LEU A 274 -18.15 -8.08 8.97
N ASP A 275 -17.21 -8.48 8.10
CA ASP A 275 -17.48 -9.43 7.03
C ASP A 275 -16.18 -10.15 6.64
N LEU A 276 -15.99 -11.35 7.17
CA LEU A 276 -14.86 -12.22 6.83
C LEU A 276 -15.18 -13.13 5.64
N ILE A 277 -16.44 -13.13 5.18
CA ILE A 277 -16.96 -14.06 4.18
C ILE A 277 -16.65 -13.55 2.78
N GLN A 278 -16.89 -12.27 2.50
CA GLN A 278 -16.64 -11.71 1.16
C GLN A 278 -15.18 -11.87 0.71
N PRO A 279 -14.15 -11.60 1.53
CA PRO A 279 -12.75 -11.79 1.13
C PRO A 279 -12.35 -13.27 0.96
N SER A 280 -13.02 -14.19 1.67
CA SER A 280 -12.76 -15.64 1.59
C SER A 280 -13.56 -16.32 0.46
N SER A 281 -14.61 -15.66 -0.03
CA SER A 281 -15.35 -16.12 -1.20
C SER A 281 -14.56 -15.87 -2.49
N GLN A 282 -14.44 -16.91 -3.33
CA GLN A 282 -13.90 -16.81 -4.70
C GLN A 282 -14.91 -16.22 -5.70
N ALA A 283 -16.12 -15.89 -5.24
CA ALA A 283 -17.11 -15.10 -5.98
C ALA A 283 -16.68 -13.63 -6.06
N GLY A 284 -15.40 -13.36 -6.27
CA GLY A 284 -14.88 -12.01 -6.41
C GLY A 284 -15.56 -11.32 -7.58
N ASP A 285 -16.31 -10.26 -7.29
CA ASP A 285 -17.08 -9.50 -8.27
C ASP A 285 -16.18 -8.83 -9.33
N THR A 286 -14.88 -8.66 -9.04
CA THR A 286 -13.94 -7.88 -9.85
C THR A 286 -12.79 -8.72 -10.41
N HIS A 287 -12.28 -8.33 -11.59
CA HIS A 287 -11.15 -9.05 -12.20
C HIS A 287 -9.85 -8.83 -11.41
N MET A 288 -9.68 -7.64 -10.83
CA MET A 288 -8.50 -7.28 -10.04
C MET A 288 -8.33 -8.17 -8.80
N GLN A 289 -9.42 -8.48 -8.09
CA GLN A 289 -9.35 -9.39 -6.93
C GLN A 289 -8.78 -10.75 -7.34
N ARG A 290 -9.19 -11.28 -8.50
CA ARG A 290 -8.69 -12.56 -9.00
C ARG A 290 -7.19 -12.50 -9.32
N ILE A 291 -6.73 -11.39 -9.92
CA ILE A 291 -5.31 -11.17 -10.19
C ILE A 291 -4.52 -11.20 -8.87
N LEU A 292 -4.93 -10.39 -7.90
CA LEU A 292 -4.25 -10.28 -6.60
C LEU A 292 -4.27 -11.57 -5.78
N SER A 293 -5.25 -12.44 -5.98
CA SER A 293 -5.36 -13.73 -5.28
C SER A 293 -4.61 -14.88 -5.96
N LEU A 294 -4.39 -14.81 -7.28
CA LEU A 294 -3.81 -15.91 -8.06
C LEU A 294 -2.33 -15.70 -8.38
N LEU A 295 -1.90 -14.45 -8.54
CA LEU A 295 -0.51 -14.16 -8.88
C LEU A 295 0.35 -13.99 -7.62
N PRO A 296 1.61 -14.44 -7.66
CA PRO A 296 2.56 -14.17 -6.58
C PRO A 296 2.74 -12.65 -6.38
N ARG A 297 3.06 -12.25 -5.16
CA ARG A 297 3.39 -10.86 -4.84
C ARG A 297 4.70 -10.45 -5.52
N LEU A 298 4.76 -9.21 -5.98
CA LEU A 298 6.02 -8.62 -6.42
C LEU A 298 6.98 -8.57 -5.20
N PRO A 299 8.25 -8.99 -5.31
CA PRO A 299 9.16 -8.96 -4.17
C PRO A 299 9.23 -7.57 -3.52
N GLY A 300 9.17 -7.53 -2.19
CA GLY A 300 9.16 -6.29 -1.42
C GLY A 300 7.84 -5.50 -1.44
N HIS A 301 6.80 -5.99 -2.13
CA HIS A 301 5.51 -5.31 -2.26
C HIS A 301 4.40 -6.04 -1.51
N THR A 302 3.44 -5.28 -1.01
CA THR A 302 2.25 -5.75 -0.30
C THR A 302 1.00 -5.67 -1.16
N ILE A 303 0.92 -4.72 -2.09
CA ILE A 303 -0.27 -4.43 -2.91
C ILE A 303 -0.07 -4.66 -4.42
N ASP A 304 1.11 -5.14 -4.84
CA ASP A 304 1.42 -5.43 -6.24
C ASP A 304 1.68 -6.93 -6.48
N SER A 305 1.50 -7.37 -7.72
CA SER A 305 1.71 -8.75 -8.17
C SER A 305 2.85 -8.82 -9.17
N ALA A 306 3.65 -9.88 -9.07
CA ALA A 306 4.73 -10.13 -10.01
C ALA A 306 4.13 -10.57 -11.36
N VAL A 307 4.53 -9.87 -12.42
CA VAL A 307 4.13 -10.17 -13.79
C VAL A 307 5.23 -10.98 -14.46
N ASN A 308 4.87 -12.05 -15.17
CA ASN A 308 5.83 -12.80 -15.96
C ASN A 308 6.26 -11.97 -17.18
N MET A 309 7.53 -11.57 -17.20
CA MET A 309 8.08 -10.77 -18.30
C MET A 309 8.56 -11.61 -19.49
N ARG A 310 8.53 -12.95 -19.40
CA ARG A 310 9.04 -13.83 -20.45
C ARG A 310 8.33 -13.65 -21.79
N PRO A 311 7.01 -13.40 -21.87
CA PRO A 311 6.35 -13.12 -23.14
C PRO A 311 6.71 -11.77 -23.76
N LEU A 312 7.23 -10.84 -22.93
CA LEU A 312 7.62 -9.48 -23.30
C LEU A 312 9.11 -9.36 -23.63
N CYS A 313 9.93 -10.33 -23.25
CA CYS A 313 11.37 -10.29 -23.40
C CYS A 313 11.86 -11.58 -24.06
N ASP A 314 12.52 -11.47 -25.22
CA ASP A 314 13.16 -12.60 -25.89
C ASP A 314 14.49 -12.94 -25.20
N VAL A 315 14.42 -13.62 -24.05
CA VAL A 315 15.58 -14.01 -23.25
C VAL A 315 15.94 -15.47 -23.51
N HIS A 316 17.20 -15.72 -23.86
CA HIS A 316 17.72 -17.09 -24.01
C HIS A 316 17.60 -17.85 -22.68
N PRO A 317 17.22 -19.15 -22.66
CA PRO A 317 17.01 -19.90 -21.42
C PRO A 317 18.19 -19.90 -20.43
N SER A 318 19.43 -19.81 -20.93
CA SER A 318 20.63 -19.71 -20.06
C SER A 318 20.73 -18.39 -19.28
N CYS A 319 19.94 -17.39 -19.65
CA CYS A 319 19.94 -16.05 -19.07
C CYS A 319 18.63 -15.78 -18.32
N GLU A 320 17.81 -16.79 -18.01
CA GLU A 320 16.52 -16.60 -17.32
C GLU A 320 16.68 -15.88 -15.97
N TRP A 321 17.82 -16.01 -15.31
CA TRP A 321 18.17 -15.29 -14.07
C TRP A 321 18.27 -13.77 -14.24
N THR A 322 18.39 -13.23 -15.46
CA THR A 322 18.39 -11.79 -15.71
C THR A 322 16.99 -11.22 -15.86
N LEU A 323 15.95 -12.07 -15.93
CA LEU A 323 14.58 -11.64 -16.10
C LEU A 323 13.99 -11.23 -14.74
N LEU A 324 13.82 -9.93 -14.55
CA LEU A 324 13.14 -9.38 -13.39
C LEU A 324 11.62 -9.43 -13.57
N PRO A 325 10.84 -9.64 -12.50
CA PRO A 325 9.38 -9.60 -12.59
C PRO A 325 8.89 -8.20 -12.96
N GLY A 326 7.80 -8.15 -13.74
CA GLY A 326 7.07 -6.92 -14.01
C GLY A 326 6.07 -6.60 -12.91
N SER A 327 5.29 -5.55 -13.11
CA SER A 327 4.38 -4.97 -12.11
C SER A 327 3.07 -4.49 -12.71
N LEU A 328 2.04 -4.30 -11.88
CA LEU A 328 0.76 -3.71 -12.30
C LEU A 328 0.74 -2.19 -12.28
N SER A 329 1.76 -1.57 -11.68
CA SER A 329 1.88 -0.12 -11.56
C SER A 329 1.78 0.56 -12.92
N HIS A 330 0.90 1.56 -13.00
CA HIS A 330 0.73 2.41 -14.18
C HIS A 330 1.84 3.49 -14.31
N MET A 331 2.81 3.48 -13.37
CA MET A 331 3.93 4.40 -13.28
C MET A 331 3.53 5.89 -13.42
N SER A 332 2.40 6.34 -12.86
CA SER A 332 1.89 7.73 -12.83
C SER A 332 1.77 8.53 -14.15
N CYS A 333 2.36 8.10 -15.27
CA CYS A 333 2.40 8.83 -16.52
C CYS A 333 1.48 8.24 -17.60
N ASP A 334 1.19 6.93 -17.57
CA ASP A 334 0.31 6.30 -18.56
C ASP A 334 -1.17 6.31 -18.10
N LYS A 335 -1.90 7.31 -18.57
CA LYS A 335 -3.35 7.45 -18.34
C LYS A 335 -4.17 6.27 -18.88
N ARG A 336 -3.68 5.55 -19.89
CA ARG A 336 -4.38 4.37 -20.45
C ARG A 336 -4.30 3.22 -19.45
N ALA A 337 -3.11 2.96 -18.91
CA ALA A 337 -2.90 1.93 -17.88
C ALA A 337 -3.70 2.21 -16.60
N LEU A 338 -3.83 3.47 -16.19
CA LEU A 338 -4.69 3.85 -15.05
C LEU A 338 -6.18 3.56 -15.32
N LYS A 339 -6.66 3.81 -16.54
CA LYS A 339 -8.04 3.50 -16.94
C LYS A 339 -8.29 1.99 -16.98
N VAL A 340 -7.35 1.21 -17.48
CA VAL A 340 -7.43 -0.26 -17.46
C VAL A 340 -7.49 -0.77 -16.03
N LEU A 341 -6.60 -0.28 -15.15
CA LEU A 341 -6.60 -0.67 -13.74
C LEU A 341 -7.92 -0.32 -13.04
N SER A 342 -8.49 0.84 -13.36
CA SER A 342 -9.83 1.24 -12.91
C SER A 342 -10.94 0.33 -13.43
N ALA A 343 -10.88 -0.11 -14.69
CA ALA A 343 -11.83 -1.06 -15.24
C ALA A 343 -11.68 -2.46 -14.61
N LEU A 344 -10.45 -2.90 -14.33
CA LEU A 344 -10.18 -4.17 -13.63
C LEU A 344 -10.77 -4.18 -12.21
N THR A 345 -10.81 -3.01 -11.56
CA THR A 345 -11.40 -2.84 -10.22
C THR A 345 -12.92 -2.68 -10.26
N ASN A 346 -13.46 -1.91 -11.20
CA ASN A 346 -14.83 -1.39 -11.10
C ASN A 346 -15.80 -1.91 -12.17
N SER A 347 -15.32 -2.68 -13.16
CA SER A 347 -16.13 -3.11 -14.31
C SER A 347 -16.16 -4.62 -14.46
N SER A 348 -17.02 -5.11 -15.35
CA SER A 348 -17.03 -6.54 -15.66
C SER A 348 -15.71 -6.95 -16.33
N LYS A 349 -15.33 -8.22 -16.15
CA LYS A 349 -14.15 -8.80 -16.81
C LYS A 349 -14.13 -8.56 -18.32
N LYS A 350 -15.29 -8.67 -18.98
CA LYS A 350 -15.40 -8.50 -20.45
C LYS A 350 -15.07 -7.07 -20.86
N GLU A 351 -15.60 -6.08 -20.14
CA GLU A 351 -15.36 -4.65 -20.41
C GLU A 351 -13.90 -4.28 -20.15
N ALA A 352 -13.33 -4.74 -19.03
CA ALA A 352 -11.93 -4.47 -18.70
C ALA A 352 -10.97 -5.03 -19.75
N LEU A 353 -11.21 -6.27 -20.21
CA LEU A 353 -10.40 -6.90 -21.26
C LEU A 353 -10.60 -6.26 -22.63
N ALA A 354 -11.81 -5.82 -22.97
CA ALA A 354 -12.07 -5.09 -24.21
C ALA A 354 -11.33 -3.75 -24.23
N LEU A 355 -11.36 -3.01 -23.11
CA LEU A 355 -10.63 -1.75 -22.97
C LEU A 355 -9.12 -1.95 -23.09
N LEU A 356 -8.57 -2.94 -22.35
CA LEU A 356 -7.15 -3.30 -22.44
C LEU A 356 -6.75 -3.67 -23.87
N ASN A 357 -7.54 -4.52 -24.54
CA ASN A 357 -7.28 -4.91 -25.93
C ASN A 357 -7.27 -3.70 -26.87
N SER A 358 -8.24 -2.78 -26.73
CA SER A 358 -8.29 -1.57 -27.56
C SER A 358 -7.02 -0.72 -27.44
N TYR A 359 -6.49 -0.52 -26.23
CA TYR A 359 -5.27 0.25 -26.02
C TYR A 359 -4.00 -0.47 -26.51
N ILE A 360 -3.94 -1.80 -26.38
CA ILE A 360 -2.82 -2.59 -26.91
C ILE A 360 -2.82 -2.58 -28.45
N VAL A 361 -3.99 -2.75 -29.07
CA VAL A 361 -4.15 -2.70 -30.53
C VAL A 361 -3.83 -1.30 -31.07
N GLU A 362 -4.29 -0.24 -30.40
CA GLU A 362 -3.95 1.15 -30.74
C GLU A 362 -2.43 1.36 -30.69
N ALA A 363 -1.75 0.85 -29.65
CA ALA A 363 -0.30 0.93 -29.53
C ALA A 363 0.42 0.14 -30.63
N ALA A 364 -0.04 -1.06 -30.97
CA ALA A 364 0.55 -1.90 -32.03
C ALA A 364 0.39 -1.25 -33.41
N ASN A 365 -0.80 -0.72 -33.71
CA ASN A 365 -1.09 -0.01 -34.97
C ASN A 365 -0.27 1.27 -35.12
N ARG A 366 0.11 1.95 -34.01
CA ARG A 366 1.01 3.11 -34.03
C ARG A 366 2.45 2.72 -34.29
N LYS A 367 2.90 1.60 -33.74
CA LYS A 367 4.25 1.06 -33.95
C LYS A 367 4.46 0.67 -35.42
N ASN A 368 3.49 0.00 -36.03
CA ASN A 368 3.58 -0.50 -37.41
C ASN A 368 2.52 0.14 -38.32
N PRO A 369 2.65 1.45 -38.67
CA PRO A 369 1.62 2.17 -39.42
C PRO A 369 1.43 1.65 -40.87
N ASP A 370 2.47 1.04 -41.44
CA ASP A 370 2.49 0.53 -42.81
C ASP A 370 2.00 -0.93 -42.95
N GLU A 371 1.80 -1.62 -41.82
CA GLU A 371 1.23 -2.98 -41.81
C GLU A 371 -0.30 -2.96 -41.83
N ARG A 372 -0.91 -4.10 -42.14
CA ARG A 372 -2.37 -4.23 -42.08
C ARG A 372 -2.83 -4.00 -40.64
N LYS A 373 -3.58 -2.91 -40.43
CA LYS A 373 -4.15 -2.58 -39.12
C LYS A 373 -4.90 -3.76 -38.52
N ILE A 374 -4.61 -4.02 -37.25
CA ILE A 374 -5.37 -4.95 -36.44
C ILE A 374 -6.74 -4.31 -36.16
N ASP A 375 -7.80 -5.07 -36.41
CA ASP A 375 -9.18 -4.61 -36.20
C ASP A 375 -9.51 -4.55 -34.69
N GLU A 376 -9.88 -3.36 -34.23
CA GLU A 376 -10.23 -3.08 -32.84
C GLU A 376 -11.53 -3.79 -32.40
N ASP A 377 -12.44 -4.06 -33.35
CA ASP A 377 -13.73 -4.72 -33.10
C ASP A 377 -13.65 -6.26 -33.20
N SER A 378 -12.46 -6.80 -33.45
CA SER A 378 -12.24 -8.24 -33.53
C SER A 378 -12.56 -8.94 -32.18
N ALA A 379 -13.00 -10.20 -32.26
CA ALA A 379 -13.36 -10.96 -31.07
C ALA A 379 -12.19 -11.04 -30.07
N VAL A 380 -12.36 -10.41 -28.91
CA VAL A 380 -11.32 -10.32 -27.86
C VAL A 380 -11.10 -11.69 -27.23
N SER A 381 -9.92 -12.25 -27.46
CA SER A 381 -9.44 -13.46 -26.80
C SER A 381 -8.08 -13.21 -26.17
N TYR A 382 -7.79 -13.93 -25.08
CA TYR A 382 -6.46 -13.88 -24.44
C TYR A 382 -5.33 -14.19 -25.40
N LYS A 383 -5.56 -15.11 -26.34
CA LYS A 383 -4.57 -15.45 -27.36
C LYS A 383 -4.30 -14.26 -28.28
N THR A 384 -5.36 -13.56 -28.72
CA THR A 384 -5.25 -12.36 -29.55
C THR A 384 -4.46 -11.25 -28.85
N ILE A 385 -4.74 -11.03 -27.55
CA ILE A 385 -4.01 -10.05 -26.73
C ILE A 385 -2.52 -10.44 -26.65
N LEU A 386 -2.22 -11.69 -26.29
CA LEU A 386 -0.85 -12.20 -26.17
C LEU A 386 -0.07 -12.09 -27.50
N ASP A 387 -0.70 -12.48 -28.60
CA ASP A 387 -0.08 -12.43 -29.92
C ASP A 387 0.20 -10.97 -30.36
N THR A 388 -0.62 -10.01 -29.92
CA THR A 388 -0.37 -8.57 -30.14
C THR A 388 0.76 -8.06 -29.24
N ILE A 389 0.78 -8.45 -27.97
CA ILE A 389 1.83 -8.07 -27.01
C ILE A 389 3.22 -8.54 -27.46
N LYS A 390 3.34 -9.77 -27.98
CA LYS A 390 4.62 -10.31 -28.47
C LYS A 390 5.26 -9.49 -29.58
N GLN A 391 4.48 -8.70 -30.32
CA GLN A 391 5.00 -7.81 -31.36
C GLN A 391 5.94 -6.74 -30.79
N PHE A 392 5.86 -6.43 -29.49
CA PHE A 392 6.70 -5.44 -28.83
C PHE A 392 8.06 -6.00 -28.35
N GLY A 393 8.23 -7.32 -28.25
CA GLY A 393 9.36 -7.93 -27.56
C GLY A 393 10.75 -7.67 -28.18
N THR A 394 10.82 -7.23 -29.43
CA THR A 394 12.07 -6.88 -30.13
C THR A 394 12.30 -5.38 -30.27
N ASP A 395 11.35 -4.54 -29.84
CA ASP A 395 11.39 -3.09 -29.98
C ASP A 395 11.36 -2.45 -28.59
N GLN A 396 12.55 -2.10 -28.11
CA GLN A 396 12.73 -1.57 -26.76
C GLN A 396 12.04 -0.22 -26.56
N GLU A 397 12.03 0.66 -27.57
CA GLU A 397 11.43 1.99 -27.46
C GLU A 397 9.90 1.87 -27.39
N ALA A 398 9.31 1.11 -28.32
CA ALA A 398 7.86 0.85 -28.30
C ALA A 398 7.42 0.11 -27.04
N PHE A 399 8.25 -0.79 -26.51
CA PHE A 399 8.00 -1.43 -25.21
C PHE A 399 7.98 -0.40 -24.07
N LEU A 400 9.03 0.43 -23.94
CA LEU A 400 9.14 1.41 -22.86
C LEU A 400 7.97 2.40 -22.85
N ASP A 401 7.52 2.85 -24.02
CA ASP A 401 6.38 3.76 -24.17
C ASP A 401 5.03 3.13 -23.79
N ASN A 402 4.95 1.80 -23.71
CA ASN A 402 3.71 1.06 -23.45
C ASN A 402 3.86 0.04 -22.31
N ALA A 403 4.95 0.11 -21.53
CA ALA A 403 5.36 -0.96 -20.63
C ALA A 403 4.28 -1.31 -19.59
N ALA A 404 3.63 -0.29 -19.02
CA ALA A 404 2.56 -0.48 -18.04
C ALA A 404 1.35 -1.22 -18.64
N LEU A 405 0.91 -0.84 -19.85
CA LEU A 405 -0.21 -1.49 -20.54
C LEU A 405 0.11 -2.94 -20.89
N LEU A 406 1.32 -3.18 -21.41
CA LEU A 406 1.75 -4.52 -21.84
C LEU A 406 1.87 -5.46 -20.63
N GLN A 407 2.41 -4.98 -19.50
CA GLN A 407 2.49 -5.76 -18.25
C GLN A 407 1.11 -6.05 -17.65
N GLN A 408 0.20 -5.06 -17.66
CA GLN A 408 -1.20 -5.31 -17.30
C GLN A 408 -1.84 -6.34 -18.23
N GLY A 409 -1.51 -6.32 -19.52
CA GLY A 409 -1.87 -7.34 -20.51
C GLY A 409 -1.48 -8.76 -20.10
N GLU A 410 -0.20 -8.96 -19.82
CA GLU A 410 0.36 -10.27 -19.41
C GLU A 410 -0.24 -10.80 -18.12
N THR A 411 -0.43 -9.93 -17.13
CA THR A 411 -1.06 -10.28 -15.84
C THR A 411 -2.42 -10.98 -16.04
N ASN A 412 -3.24 -10.48 -16.97
CA ASN A 412 -4.56 -11.02 -17.24
C ASN A 412 -4.50 -12.43 -17.86
N ILE A 413 -3.41 -12.76 -18.56
CA ILE A 413 -3.17 -14.05 -19.20
C ILE A 413 -2.63 -15.06 -18.17
N ASP A 414 -1.64 -14.66 -17.36
CA ASP A 414 -1.08 -15.51 -16.30
C ASP A 414 -2.14 -15.89 -15.27
N GLY A 415 -2.99 -14.95 -14.85
CA GLY A 415 -4.10 -15.21 -13.93
C GLY A 415 -5.11 -16.25 -14.46
N LYS A 416 -5.10 -16.58 -15.76
CA LYS A 416 -5.86 -17.69 -16.35
C LYS A 416 -5.07 -19.01 -16.34
N LEU A 417 -3.75 -18.97 -16.48
CA LEU A 417 -2.89 -20.17 -16.51
C LEU A 417 -2.76 -20.83 -15.14
N TYR A 418 -2.91 -20.07 -14.04
CA TYR A 418 -3.00 -20.61 -12.68
C TYR A 418 -4.34 -21.34 -12.38
N LEU A 419 -5.18 -21.65 -13.39
CA LEU A 419 -6.38 -22.51 -13.24
C LEU A 419 -6.09 -24.03 -13.40
N PRO A 420 -5.38 -24.66 -12.45
CA PRO A 420 -5.80 -25.98 -11.98
C PRO A 420 -6.58 -25.89 -10.65
N LEU A 421 -6.92 -24.67 -10.20
CA LEU A 421 -7.56 -24.43 -8.91
C LEU A 421 -9.09 -24.59 -8.87
N SER A 422 -9.78 -24.92 -9.97
CA SER A 422 -11.25 -25.06 -9.99
C SER A 422 -11.81 -26.01 -8.93
N VAL A 423 -11.02 -26.99 -8.49
CA VAL A 423 -11.39 -27.95 -7.43
C VAL A 423 -11.10 -27.42 -6.01
N LEU A 424 -10.03 -26.64 -5.81
CA LEU A 424 -9.80 -25.93 -4.54
C LEU A 424 -10.83 -24.82 -4.34
N HIS A 425 -11.26 -24.18 -5.43
CA HIS A 425 -12.34 -23.19 -5.45
C HIS A 425 -13.66 -23.79 -4.99
N CYS A 426 -14.04 -24.95 -5.51
CA CYS A 426 -15.22 -25.69 -5.07
C CYS A 426 -15.14 -26.06 -3.58
N LEU A 427 -13.96 -26.47 -3.09
CA LEU A 427 -13.73 -26.77 -1.68
C LEU A 427 -13.88 -25.54 -0.77
N ILE A 428 -13.26 -24.41 -1.11
CA ILE A 428 -13.36 -23.16 -0.33
C ILE A 428 -14.79 -22.63 -0.33
N GLU A 429 -15.48 -22.71 -1.47
CA GLU A 429 -16.87 -22.28 -1.59
C GLU A 429 -17.81 -23.17 -0.76
N ILE A 430 -17.64 -24.49 -0.80
CA ILE A 430 -18.36 -25.44 0.05
C ILE A 430 -18.04 -25.21 1.54
N ILE A 431 -16.78 -24.97 1.90
CA ILE A 431 -16.38 -24.68 3.29
C ILE A 431 -17.01 -23.36 3.76
N SER A 432 -17.00 -22.32 2.92
CA SER A 432 -17.58 -21.01 3.23
C SER A 432 -19.11 -21.08 3.37
N LEU A 433 -19.79 -21.76 2.44
CA LEU A 433 -21.23 -22.08 2.53
C LEU A 433 -21.55 -22.93 3.77
N GLY A 434 -20.70 -23.90 4.09
CA GLY A 434 -20.81 -24.73 5.28
C GLY A 434 -20.72 -23.93 6.57
N MET A 435 -19.72 -23.05 6.68
CA MET A 435 -19.56 -22.16 7.84
C MET A 435 -20.74 -21.18 7.96
N LEU A 436 -21.23 -20.65 6.84
CA LEU A 436 -22.43 -19.81 6.77
C LEU A 436 -23.69 -20.53 7.26
N MET A 437 -23.90 -21.78 6.84
CA MET A 437 -25.05 -22.58 7.27
C MET A 437 -24.94 -23.03 8.74
N SER A 438 -23.71 -23.28 9.23
CA SER A 438 -23.43 -23.68 10.60
C SER A 438 -23.70 -22.56 11.63
N LEU A 439 -23.62 -21.29 11.23
CA LEU A 439 -23.95 -20.15 12.08
C LEU A 439 -25.46 -19.93 12.24
N GLY A 440 -26.30 -20.60 11.43
CA GLY A 440 -27.76 -20.54 11.51
C GLY A 440 -28.43 -21.77 12.14
N PHE A 441 -27.78 -22.93 12.14
CA PHE A 441 -28.34 -24.17 12.70
C PHE A 441 -27.27 -24.99 13.42
N ALA A 442 -27.33 -24.98 14.75
CA ALA A 442 -26.52 -25.81 15.61
C ALA A 442 -27.03 -27.27 15.61
N SER A 443 -26.89 -27.98 14.47
CA SER A 443 -26.86 -29.46 14.40
C SER A 443 -26.93 -29.92 12.94
N ASP A 444 -25.80 -30.06 12.24
CA ASP A 444 -25.83 -30.85 11.00
C ASP A 444 -24.53 -31.63 10.79
N THR A 445 -24.56 -32.88 11.27
CA THR A 445 -23.62 -33.97 10.96
C THR A 445 -23.49 -34.24 9.45
N ASN A 446 -24.41 -33.73 8.64
CA ASN A 446 -24.43 -33.87 7.18
C ASN A 446 -23.30 -33.10 6.47
N PHE A 447 -22.82 -31.98 7.04
CA PHE A 447 -21.78 -31.17 6.39
C PHE A 447 -20.40 -31.87 6.39
N THR A 448 -20.00 -32.39 7.56
CA THR A 448 -18.74 -33.14 7.70
C THR A 448 -18.72 -34.38 6.81
N LEU A 449 -19.85 -35.09 6.70
CA LEU A 449 -20.00 -36.24 5.80
C LEU A 449 -19.91 -35.83 4.32
N GLY A 450 -20.43 -34.66 3.95
CA GLY A 450 -20.30 -34.09 2.61
C GLY A 450 -18.84 -33.79 2.24
N ILE A 451 -18.07 -33.18 3.17
CA ILE A 451 -16.63 -32.95 2.98
C ILE A 451 -15.87 -34.27 2.85
N ILE A 452 -16.13 -35.24 3.73
CA ILE A 452 -15.47 -36.55 3.72
C ILE A 452 -15.75 -37.30 2.40
N SER A 453 -17.01 -37.32 1.94
CA SER A 453 -17.36 -37.96 0.67
C SER A 453 -16.67 -37.30 -0.53
N LEU A 454 -16.47 -35.98 -0.49
CA LEU A 454 -15.74 -35.26 -1.54
C LEU A 454 -14.24 -35.59 -1.52
N LEU A 455 -13.64 -35.70 -0.33
CA LEU A 455 -12.24 -36.11 -0.15
C LEU A 455 -12.00 -37.55 -0.59
N ASP A 456 -12.92 -38.47 -0.29
CA ASP A 456 -12.86 -39.87 -0.73
C ASP A 456 -12.99 -39.99 -2.26
N HIS A 457 -13.88 -39.22 -2.87
CA HIS A 457 -13.98 -39.16 -4.34
C HIS A 457 -12.71 -38.64 -5.00
N ARG A 458 -11.97 -37.73 -4.33
CA ARG A 458 -10.67 -37.24 -4.81
C ARG A 458 -9.58 -38.30 -4.70
N HIS A 459 -9.51 -39.00 -3.57
CA HIS A 459 -8.58 -40.11 -3.38
C HIS A 459 -8.78 -41.16 -4.48
N ASN A 460 -10.03 -41.50 -4.77
CA ASN A 460 -10.40 -42.45 -5.82
C ASN A 460 -10.09 -41.97 -7.25
N LYS A 461 -9.89 -40.66 -7.45
CA LYS A 461 -9.49 -40.06 -8.74
C LYS A 461 -8.00 -39.73 -8.83
N GLY A 462 -7.19 -40.09 -7.84
CA GLY A 462 -5.75 -39.82 -7.82
C GLY A 462 -5.39 -38.34 -7.68
N LEU A 463 -6.33 -37.49 -7.24
CA LEU A 463 -6.14 -36.05 -7.08
C LEU A 463 -5.75 -35.73 -5.63
N VAL A 464 -4.57 -36.20 -5.22
CA VAL A 464 -4.00 -35.97 -3.89
C VAL A 464 -3.52 -34.52 -3.78
N ILE A 465 -3.80 -33.88 -2.65
CA ILE A 465 -3.20 -32.60 -2.27
C ILE A 465 -1.92 -32.97 -1.52
N GLU A 466 -0.75 -32.61 -2.04
CA GLU A 466 0.49 -32.66 -1.25
C GLU A 466 0.48 -31.64 -0.13
#